data_AF-A0A9W6CT65-F1
#
_entry.id   AF-A0A9W6CT65-F1
#
_cell.length_a   1.000
_cell.length_b   1.000
_cell.length_c   1.000
_cell.angle_alpha   90.00
_cell.angle_beta   90.00
_cell.angle_gamma   90.00
#
_symmetry.space_group_name_H-M   'P 1'
#
loop_
_entity.id
_entity.type
_entity.pdbx_description
1 polymer ?
#
loop_
_entity_poly.entity_id
_entity_poly.type
_entity_poly.pdbx_seq_one_letter_code
_entity_poly.pdbx_strand_id
1 'polypeptide(L)'
;MDPRQARTQRSLHSSVVELIERMPLADVSVTDAARAAGVSRDTFYRHAPSVADVLAAALGEELDEAATEFATARGTGRERFETAERALFAHIAHRRGVYLHAMSPRLASPVRVMLLERIEVSLREYLAEHPEVAPEPQGALTGDALYDLYAAYGAAGTVGAIEHWLVGGAEGHPDAVARGVLAVTAPWWWRGA
;
A
#
# COMPACT_ATOMS: atom_id res chain seq x y z
N MET A 1 16.36 -6.29 16.42
CA MET A 1 15.62 -7.52 16.12
C MET A 1 16.60 -8.69 16.14
N ASP A 2 16.26 -9.83 16.76
CA ASP A 2 17.11 -11.04 16.75
C ASP A 2 17.24 -11.58 15.31
N PRO A 3 18.46 -11.91 14.82
CA PRO A 3 18.65 -12.52 13.50
C PRO A 3 17.76 -13.74 13.21
N ARG A 4 17.39 -14.51 14.24
CA ARG A 4 16.47 -15.65 14.12
C ARG A 4 15.04 -15.19 13.84
N GLN A 5 14.58 -14.16 14.54
CA GLN A 5 13.24 -13.60 14.36
C GLN A 5 13.09 -13.00 12.94
N ALA A 6 14.11 -12.27 12.47
CA ALA A 6 14.13 -11.71 11.12
C ALA A 6 14.17 -12.79 10.02
N ARG A 7 14.80 -13.94 10.28
CA ARG A 7 14.80 -15.07 9.34
C ARG A 7 13.43 -15.73 9.27
N THR A 8 12.79 -15.95 10.42
CA THR A 8 11.43 -16.51 10.47
C THR A 8 10.42 -15.60 9.80
N GLN A 9 10.49 -14.29 10.05
CA GLN A 9 9.61 -13.31 9.41
C GLN A 9 9.73 -13.36 7.89
N ARG A 10 10.95 -13.31 7.35
CA ARG A 10 11.17 -13.43 5.89
C ARG A 10 10.62 -14.73 5.31
N SER A 11 10.82 -15.86 6.00
CA SER A 11 10.26 -17.15 5.58
C SER A 11 8.73 -17.12 5.53
N LEU A 12 8.09 -16.54 6.56
CA LEU A 12 6.63 -16.38 6.58
C LEU A 12 6.14 -15.49 5.45
N HIS A 13 6.80 -14.35 5.21
CA HIS A 13 6.44 -13.41 4.16
C HIS A 13 6.52 -14.07 2.78
N SER A 14 7.66 -14.68 2.44
CA SER A 14 7.84 -15.31 1.13
C SER A 14 6.88 -16.49 0.93
N SER A 15 6.72 -17.36 1.93
CA SER A 15 5.83 -18.53 1.81
C SER A 15 4.36 -18.14 1.68
N VAL A 16 3.90 -17.10 2.38
CA VAL A 16 2.52 -16.62 2.24
C VAL A 16 2.32 -15.99 0.87
N VAL A 17 3.21 -15.10 0.41
CA VAL A 17 3.09 -14.52 -0.93
C VAL A 17 3.03 -15.61 -2.00
N GLU A 18 3.93 -16.60 -1.96
CA GLU A 18 3.92 -17.73 -2.91
C GLU A 18 2.63 -18.56 -2.88
N LEU A 19 2.04 -18.79 -1.70
CA LEU A 19 0.75 -19.49 -1.59
C LEU A 19 -0.35 -18.66 -2.24
N ILE A 20 -0.41 -17.37 -1.94
CA ILE A 20 -1.44 -16.45 -2.43
C ILE A 20 -1.25 -16.14 -3.93
N GLU A 21 -0.06 -16.32 -4.50
CA GLU A 21 0.10 -16.31 -5.97
C GLU A 21 -0.66 -17.45 -6.66
N ARG A 22 -0.86 -18.58 -5.97
CA ARG A 22 -1.43 -19.81 -6.55
C ARG A 22 -2.89 -20.05 -6.21
N MET A 23 -3.40 -19.48 -5.12
CA MET A 23 -4.78 -19.70 -4.68
C MET A 23 -5.35 -18.51 -3.89
N PRO A 24 -6.69 -18.37 -3.81
CA PRO A 24 -7.33 -17.34 -3.02
C PRO A 24 -6.90 -17.34 -1.54
N LEU A 25 -6.78 -16.15 -0.96
CA LEU A 25 -6.47 -15.96 0.47
C LEU A 25 -7.46 -16.66 1.40
N ALA A 26 -8.73 -16.72 1.00
CA ALA A 26 -9.76 -17.41 1.76
C ALA A 26 -9.51 -18.93 1.91
N ASP A 27 -8.71 -19.52 1.02
CA ASP A 27 -8.43 -20.96 0.99
C ASP A 27 -7.12 -21.31 1.73
N VAL A 28 -6.35 -20.32 2.19
CA VAL A 28 -5.08 -20.55 2.89
C VAL A 28 -5.29 -20.51 4.41
N SER A 29 -5.09 -21.66 5.07
CA SER A 29 -5.12 -21.71 6.53
C SER A 29 -3.79 -21.30 7.17
N VAL A 30 -3.82 -20.88 8.43
CA VAL A 30 -2.61 -20.65 9.25
C VAL A 30 -1.73 -21.91 9.31
N THR A 31 -2.33 -23.10 9.30
CA THR A 31 -1.58 -24.36 9.31
C THR A 31 -0.78 -24.54 8.02
N ASP A 32 -1.37 -24.19 6.86
CA ASP A 32 -0.72 -24.29 5.57
C ASP A 32 0.39 -23.27 5.41
N ALA A 33 0.14 -22.02 5.83
CA ALA A 33 1.16 -20.97 5.88
C ALA A 33 2.34 -21.33 6.80
N ALA A 34 2.07 -21.81 8.02
CA ALA A 34 3.11 -22.24 8.95
C ALA A 34 3.92 -23.42 8.41
N ARG A 35 3.25 -24.40 7.78
CA ARG A 35 3.91 -25.55 7.14
C ARG A 35 4.82 -25.10 6.00
N ALA A 36 4.32 -24.23 5.11
CA ALA A 36 5.09 -23.71 3.99
C ALA A 36 6.34 -22.94 4.45
N ALA A 37 6.21 -22.16 5.51
CA ALA A 37 7.32 -21.39 6.10
C ALA A 37 8.27 -22.21 6.99
N GLY A 38 8.00 -23.50 7.21
CA GLY A 38 8.82 -24.39 8.04
C GLY A 38 8.76 -24.09 9.55
N VAL A 39 7.64 -23.56 10.04
CA VAL A 39 7.46 -23.17 11.45
C VAL A 39 6.24 -23.82 12.11
N SER A 40 6.19 -23.82 13.44
CA SER A 40 5.00 -24.26 14.17
C SER A 40 3.88 -23.20 14.11
N ARG A 41 2.61 -23.62 14.31
CA ARG A 41 1.48 -22.67 14.47
C ARG A 41 1.69 -21.68 15.61
N ASP A 42 2.25 -22.14 16.72
CA ASP A 42 2.60 -21.28 17.86
C ASP A 42 3.65 -20.23 17.48
N THR A 43 4.62 -20.60 16.63
CA THR A 43 5.57 -19.63 16.07
C THR A 43 4.89 -18.64 15.14
N PHE A 44 3.98 -19.09 14.26
CA PHE A 44 3.21 -18.21 13.40
C PHE A 44 2.48 -17.12 14.20
N TYR A 45 1.74 -17.50 15.25
CA TYR A 45 0.95 -16.56 16.04
C TYR A 45 1.79 -15.55 16.86
N ARG A 46 3.08 -15.83 17.08
CA ARG A 46 4.01 -14.81 17.62
C ARG A 46 4.36 -13.71 16.63
N HIS A 47 4.18 -13.96 15.33
CA HIS A 47 4.52 -13.02 14.27
C HIS A 47 3.29 -12.30 13.72
N ALA A 48 2.15 -12.97 13.59
CA ALA A 48 0.96 -12.37 13.00
C ALA A 48 -0.35 -13.02 13.50
N PRO A 49 -1.44 -12.25 13.61
CA PRO A 49 -2.73 -12.78 14.02
C PRO A 49 -3.44 -13.60 12.93
N SER A 50 -3.16 -13.34 11.64
CA SER A 50 -3.73 -14.09 10.52
C SER A 50 -2.80 -14.16 9.30
N VAL A 51 -3.16 -15.00 8.32
CA VAL A 51 -2.45 -15.06 7.02
C VAL A 51 -2.56 -13.73 6.26
N ALA A 52 -3.70 -13.05 6.39
CA ALA A 52 -3.91 -11.75 5.76
C ALA A 52 -2.98 -10.67 6.35
N ASP A 53 -2.66 -10.74 7.65
CA ASP A 53 -1.71 -9.82 8.29
C ASP A 53 -0.27 -10.10 7.85
N VAL A 54 0.11 -11.38 7.68
CA VAL A 54 1.43 -11.73 7.09
C VAL A 54 1.52 -11.21 5.66
N LEU A 55 0.47 -11.38 4.86
CA LEU A 55 0.42 -10.89 3.50
C LEU A 55 0.52 -9.36 3.44
N ALA A 56 -0.23 -8.67 4.30
CA ALA A 56 -0.20 -7.22 4.39
C ALA A 56 1.20 -6.72 4.77
N ALA A 57 1.85 -7.35 5.76
CA ALA A 57 3.21 -7.01 6.16
C ALA A 57 4.22 -7.23 5.01
N ALA A 58 4.13 -8.36 4.29
CA ALA A 58 5.00 -8.67 3.17
C ALA A 58 4.86 -7.67 2.01
N LEU A 59 3.63 -7.39 1.56
CA LEU A 59 3.37 -6.40 0.53
C LEU A 59 3.76 -4.99 0.97
N GLY A 60 3.60 -4.71 2.26
CA GLY A 60 4.03 -3.46 2.85
C GLY A 60 5.55 -3.26 2.78
N GLU A 61 6.34 -4.26 3.15
CA GLU A 61 7.81 -4.20 3.04
C GLU A 61 8.24 -3.94 1.59
N GLU A 62 7.62 -4.60 0.61
CA GLU A 62 7.90 -4.33 -0.81
C GLU A 62 7.56 -2.88 -1.22
N LEU A 63 6.49 -2.30 -0.65
CA LEU A 63 6.12 -0.91 -0.88
C LEU A 63 7.05 0.09 -0.18
N ASP A 64 7.58 -0.22 1.00
CA ASP A 64 8.59 0.61 1.68
C ASP A 64 9.89 0.71 0.88
N GLU A 65 10.32 -0.42 0.31
CA GLU A 65 11.51 -0.47 -0.53
C GLU A 65 11.32 0.41 -1.77
N ALA A 66 10.14 0.35 -2.41
CA ALA A 66 9.78 1.24 -3.51
C ALA A 66 9.64 2.71 -3.06
N ALA A 67 9.12 2.96 -1.86
CA ALA A 67 8.92 4.30 -1.33
C ALA A 67 10.23 5.04 -1.03
N THR A 68 11.28 4.30 -0.65
CA THR A 68 12.62 4.86 -0.44
C THR A 68 13.18 5.49 -1.73
N GLU A 69 12.87 4.91 -2.89
CA GLU A 69 13.25 5.49 -4.19
C GLU A 69 12.49 6.80 -4.47
N PHE A 70 11.24 6.93 -3.99
CA PHE A 70 10.46 8.17 -4.12
C PHE A 70 10.91 9.29 -3.21
N ALA A 71 11.22 8.99 -1.94
CA ALA A 71 11.69 9.99 -0.98
C ALA A 71 12.97 10.71 -1.44
N THR A 72 13.75 10.07 -2.33
CA THR A 72 14.98 10.64 -2.92
C THR A 72 14.79 11.22 -4.32
N ALA A 73 13.58 11.15 -4.89
CA ALA A 73 13.28 11.61 -6.23
C ALA A 73 13.41 13.14 -6.34
N ARG A 74 14.19 13.60 -7.31
CA ARG A 74 14.38 15.03 -7.60
C ARG A 74 13.35 15.48 -8.64
N GLY A 75 12.84 16.69 -8.49
CA GLY A 75 11.87 17.29 -9.42
C GLY A 75 10.91 18.24 -8.71
N THR A 76 9.99 18.82 -9.47
CA THR A 76 8.83 19.58 -8.96
C THR A 76 7.90 18.70 -8.12
N GLY A 77 7.04 19.29 -7.28
CA GLY A 77 6.05 18.52 -6.52
C GLY A 77 5.20 17.59 -7.39
N ARG A 78 4.84 18.03 -8.60
CA ARG A 78 4.06 17.23 -9.55
C ARG A 78 4.82 16.00 -10.05
N GLU A 79 6.11 16.16 -10.38
CA GLU A 79 6.96 15.06 -10.84
C GLU A 79 7.18 14.02 -9.73
N ARG A 80 7.28 14.47 -8.47
CA ARG A 80 7.35 13.57 -7.30
C ARG A 80 6.08 12.72 -7.18
N PHE A 81 4.90 13.35 -7.26
CA PHE A 81 3.61 12.64 -7.25
C PHE A 81 3.45 11.69 -8.44
N GLU A 82 3.82 12.12 -9.65
CA GLU A 82 3.75 11.26 -10.84
C GLU A 82 4.64 10.01 -10.68
N THR A 83 5.84 10.17 -10.12
CA THR A 83 6.76 9.07 -9.86
C THR A 83 6.16 8.12 -8.82
N ALA A 84 5.64 8.65 -7.70
CA ALA A 84 5.00 7.89 -6.63
C ALA A 84 3.82 7.05 -7.14
N GLU A 85 2.88 7.67 -7.85
CA GLU A 85 1.73 6.99 -8.44
C GLU A 85 2.18 5.91 -9.44
N ARG A 86 3.18 6.19 -10.28
CA ARG A 86 3.68 5.20 -11.26
C ARG A 86 4.23 3.95 -10.59
N ALA A 87 5.11 4.06 -9.59
CA ALA A 87 5.65 2.83 -9.01
C ALA A 87 4.69 2.13 -8.03
N LEU A 88 3.75 2.84 -7.39
CA LEU A 88 2.62 2.20 -6.71
C LEU A 88 1.84 1.32 -7.68
N PHE A 89 1.36 1.89 -8.80
CA PHE A 89 0.60 1.11 -9.79
C PHE A 89 1.43 0.04 -10.49
N ALA A 90 2.74 0.25 -10.68
CA ALA A 90 3.64 -0.78 -11.20
C ALA A 90 3.79 -1.96 -10.21
N HIS A 91 3.90 -1.69 -8.90
CA HIS A 91 3.92 -2.72 -7.87
C HIS A 91 2.61 -3.52 -7.86
N ILE A 92 1.46 -2.83 -7.84
CA ILE A 92 0.14 -3.50 -7.92
C ILE A 92 0.05 -4.35 -9.20
N ALA A 93 0.57 -3.89 -10.34
CA ALA A 93 0.61 -4.65 -11.58
C ALA A 93 1.47 -5.92 -11.46
N HIS A 94 2.67 -5.78 -10.90
CA HIS A 94 3.62 -6.86 -10.71
C HIS A 94 3.05 -7.96 -9.80
N ARG A 95 2.33 -7.57 -8.74
CA ARG A 95 1.68 -8.45 -7.78
C ARG A 95 0.19 -8.67 -8.06
N ARG A 96 -0.28 -8.43 -9.29
CA ARG A 96 -1.71 -8.43 -9.61
C ARG A 96 -2.45 -9.70 -9.17
N GLY A 97 -1.85 -10.87 -9.40
CA GLY A 97 -2.42 -12.15 -8.99
C GLY A 97 -2.63 -12.25 -7.48
N VAL A 98 -1.64 -11.79 -6.70
CA VAL A 98 -1.70 -11.77 -5.23
C VAL A 98 -2.81 -10.86 -4.74
N TYR A 99 -2.88 -9.62 -5.27
CA TYR A 99 -3.92 -8.68 -4.90
C TYR A 99 -5.31 -9.22 -5.27
N LEU A 100 -5.49 -9.80 -6.46
CA LEU A 100 -6.76 -10.41 -6.87
C LEU A 100 -7.16 -11.58 -5.97
N HIS A 101 -6.22 -12.47 -5.61
CA HIS A 101 -6.48 -13.58 -4.70
C HIS A 101 -6.77 -13.12 -3.26
N ALA A 102 -6.38 -11.90 -2.89
CA ALA A 102 -6.73 -11.28 -1.63
C ALA A 102 -8.07 -10.49 -1.68
N MET A 103 -8.85 -10.56 -2.76
CA MET A 103 -10.11 -9.83 -2.92
C MET A 103 -11.36 -10.70 -2.84
N SER A 104 -12.38 -10.22 -2.11
CA SER A 104 -13.75 -10.74 -2.16
C SER A 104 -14.78 -9.78 -1.52
N PRO A 105 -15.53 -8.96 -2.27
CA PRO A 105 -15.19 -8.37 -3.58
C PRO A 105 -14.15 -7.23 -3.46
N ARG A 106 -13.82 -6.82 -2.24
CA ARG A 106 -12.82 -5.80 -1.88
C ARG A 106 -11.57 -6.47 -1.35
N LEU A 107 -10.46 -5.74 -1.24
CA LEU A 107 -9.25 -6.26 -0.62
C LEU A 107 -9.54 -6.71 0.81
N ALA A 108 -8.93 -7.81 1.23
CA ALA A 108 -8.95 -8.27 2.61
C ALA A 108 -8.51 -7.15 3.55
N SER A 109 -9.20 -7.01 4.69
CA SER A 109 -9.07 -5.84 5.57
C SER A 109 -7.63 -5.49 5.92
N PRO A 110 -6.74 -6.43 6.33
CA PRO A 110 -5.36 -6.08 6.64
C PRO A 110 -4.58 -5.52 5.45
N VAL A 111 -4.79 -6.07 4.25
CA VAL A 111 -4.13 -5.59 3.02
C VAL A 111 -4.65 -4.20 2.64
N ARG A 112 -5.96 -3.99 2.76
CA ARG A 112 -6.59 -2.69 2.47
C ARG A 112 -6.12 -1.61 3.45
N VAL A 113 -6.09 -1.93 4.75
CA VAL A 113 -5.62 -1.03 5.81
C VAL A 113 -4.15 -0.68 5.61
N MET A 114 -3.30 -1.68 5.30
CA MET A 114 -1.89 -1.45 5.01
C MET A 114 -1.67 -0.45 3.86
N LEU A 115 -2.43 -0.56 2.75
CA LEU A 115 -2.33 0.41 1.66
C LEU A 115 -2.76 1.81 2.09
N LEU A 116 -3.87 1.92 2.85
CA LEU A 116 -4.33 3.20 3.37
C LEU A 116 -3.28 3.85 4.26
N GLU A 117 -2.82 3.15 5.30
CA GLU A 117 -1.87 3.68 6.28
C GLU A 117 -0.59 4.17 5.61
N ARG A 118 -0.05 3.42 4.65
CA ARG A 118 1.19 3.81 3.95
C ARG A 118 1.02 5.06 3.11
N ILE A 119 -0.07 5.13 2.34
CA ILE A 119 -0.35 6.31 1.51
C ILE A 119 -0.65 7.52 2.41
N GLU A 120 -1.39 7.32 3.51
CA GLU A 120 -1.68 8.37 4.50
C GLU A 120 -0.40 8.92 5.14
N VAL A 121 0.51 8.04 5.56
CA VAL A 121 1.81 8.44 6.12
C VAL A 121 2.60 9.27 5.12
N SER A 122 2.76 8.79 3.88
CA SER A 122 3.51 9.53 2.86
C SER A 122 2.88 10.89 2.51
N LEU A 123 1.55 10.97 2.42
CA LEU A 123 0.85 12.22 2.15
C LEU A 123 0.94 13.19 3.34
N ARG A 124 0.86 12.70 4.58
CA ARG A 124 1.01 13.51 5.79
C ARG A 124 2.44 14.04 5.92
N GLU A 125 3.45 13.22 5.67
CA GLU A 125 4.86 13.64 5.65
C GLU A 125 5.08 14.72 4.60
N TYR A 126 4.55 14.54 3.40
CA TYR A 126 4.62 15.56 2.35
C TYR A 126 3.97 16.89 2.78
N LEU A 127 2.81 16.88 3.45
CA LEU A 127 2.17 18.10 3.97
C LEU A 127 2.97 18.76 5.10
N ALA A 128 3.65 17.97 5.91
CA ALA A 128 4.51 18.49 6.98
C ALA A 128 5.76 19.17 6.41
N GLU A 129 6.31 18.63 5.31
CA GLU A 129 7.44 19.22 4.59
C GLU A 129 7.05 20.42 3.72
N HIS A 130 5.82 20.42 3.19
CA HIS A 130 5.30 21.42 2.25
C HIS A 130 3.97 22.02 2.74
N PRO A 131 3.92 22.70 3.90
CA PRO A 131 2.69 23.27 4.43
C PRO A 131 2.08 24.33 3.49
N GLU A 132 2.87 24.96 2.62
CA GLU A 132 2.44 25.96 1.65
C GLU A 132 1.50 25.43 0.56
N VAL A 133 1.49 24.12 0.31
CA VAL A 133 0.60 23.50 -0.69
C VAL A 133 -0.80 23.22 -0.14
N ALA A 134 -0.94 23.19 1.19
CA ALA A 134 -2.20 22.89 1.84
C ALA A 134 -3.21 24.02 1.57
N PRO A 135 -4.46 23.69 1.18
CA PRO A 135 -5.52 24.68 1.06
C PRO A 135 -5.74 25.43 2.38
N GLU A 136 -6.16 26.69 2.28
CA GLU A 136 -6.56 27.44 3.46
C GLU A 136 -7.66 26.70 4.23
N PRO A 137 -7.53 26.56 5.56
CA PRO A 137 -8.53 25.87 6.37
C PRO A 137 -9.92 26.49 6.21
N GLN A 138 -10.89 25.67 5.81
CA GLN A 138 -12.29 26.06 5.74
C GLN A 138 -13.02 25.55 6.99
N GLY A 139 -13.03 26.35 8.05
CA GLY A 139 -13.72 26.04 9.30
C GLY A 139 -12.79 25.81 10.49
N ALA A 140 -13.23 24.99 11.44
CA ALA A 140 -12.54 24.81 12.72
C ALA A 140 -11.37 23.81 12.69
N LEU A 141 -11.32 22.94 11.68
CA LEU A 141 -10.22 21.98 11.52
C LEU A 141 -8.96 22.71 11.05
N THR A 142 -7.86 22.56 11.78
CA THR A 142 -6.58 23.23 11.51
C THR A 142 -5.41 22.32 11.89
N GLY A 143 -4.21 22.65 11.41
CA GLY A 143 -2.97 21.92 11.74
C GLY A 143 -3.04 20.42 11.41
N ASP A 144 -2.47 19.59 12.27
CA ASP A 144 -2.36 18.14 12.11
C ASP A 144 -3.69 17.45 11.79
N ALA A 145 -4.77 17.84 12.45
CA ALA A 145 -6.08 17.21 12.23
C ALA A 145 -6.63 17.48 10.80
N LEU A 146 -6.26 18.62 10.20
CA LEU A 146 -6.61 18.93 8.82
C LEU A 146 -5.75 18.10 7.85
N TYR A 147 -4.46 17.92 8.17
CA TYR A 147 -3.55 17.12 7.35
C TYR A 147 -3.93 15.64 7.36
N ASP A 148 -4.30 15.10 8.52
CA ASP A 148 -4.82 13.74 8.65
C ASP A 148 -6.08 13.55 7.79
N LEU A 149 -6.99 14.52 7.78
CA LEU A 149 -8.18 14.48 6.94
C LEU A 149 -7.84 14.48 5.44
N TYR A 150 -6.92 15.33 5.00
CA TYR A 150 -6.51 15.41 3.60
C TYR A 150 -5.75 14.17 3.13
N ALA A 151 -4.85 13.65 3.97
CA ALA A 151 -4.13 12.41 3.72
C ALA A 151 -5.09 11.22 3.61
N ALA A 152 -6.03 11.08 4.57
CA ALA A 152 -7.05 10.03 4.54
C ALA A 152 -7.94 10.11 3.30
N TYR A 153 -8.34 11.31 2.88
CA TYR A 153 -9.12 11.51 1.65
C TYR A 153 -8.33 11.07 0.41
N GLY A 154 -7.07 11.48 0.30
CA GLY A 154 -6.18 11.10 -0.81
C GLY A 154 -5.97 9.59 -0.86
N ALA A 155 -5.60 8.99 0.27
CA ALA A 155 -5.36 7.55 0.38
C ALA A 155 -6.59 6.72 0.04
N ALA A 156 -7.77 7.09 0.57
CA ALA A 156 -9.02 6.41 0.26
C ALA A 156 -9.37 6.47 -1.23
N GLY A 157 -9.12 7.62 -1.88
CA GLY A 157 -9.28 7.78 -3.33
C GLY A 157 -8.36 6.84 -4.12
N THR A 158 -7.07 6.82 -3.79
CA THR A 158 -6.07 5.97 -4.47
C THR A 158 -6.35 4.48 -4.26
N VAL A 159 -6.67 4.04 -3.04
CA VAL A 159 -7.03 2.63 -2.77
C VAL A 159 -8.32 2.25 -3.48
N GLY A 160 -9.31 3.15 -3.54
CA GLY A 160 -10.53 2.94 -4.32
C GLY A 160 -10.25 2.75 -5.82
N ALA A 161 -9.32 3.52 -6.38
CA ALA A 161 -8.88 3.38 -7.76
C ALA A 161 -8.15 2.05 -8.01
N ILE A 162 -7.27 1.63 -7.09
CA ILE A 162 -6.59 0.32 -7.12
C ILE A 162 -7.62 -0.82 -7.17
N GLU A 163 -8.57 -0.83 -6.24
CA GLU A 163 -9.59 -1.89 -6.19
C GLU A 163 -10.46 -1.90 -7.44
N HIS A 164 -10.84 -0.72 -7.96
CA HIS A 164 -11.59 -0.61 -9.20
C HIS A 164 -10.81 -1.18 -10.39
N TRP A 165 -9.52 -0.86 -10.50
CA TRP A 165 -8.64 -1.36 -11.56
C TRP A 165 -8.39 -2.87 -11.47
N LEU A 166 -8.28 -3.42 -10.26
CA LEU A 166 -8.15 -4.86 -10.05
C LEU A 166 -9.41 -5.60 -10.53
N VAL A 167 -10.60 -5.19 -10.07
CA VAL A 167 -11.89 -5.84 -10.41
C VAL A 167 -12.27 -5.65 -11.88
N GLY A 168 -12.14 -4.42 -12.40
CA GLY A 168 -12.60 -4.08 -13.75
C GLY A 168 -11.75 -4.72 -14.85
N GLY A 169 -10.59 -5.29 -14.51
CA GLY A 169 -9.71 -5.96 -15.48
C GLY A 169 -9.24 -5.06 -16.62
N ALA A 170 -9.34 -3.74 -16.47
CA ALA A 170 -9.18 -2.81 -17.58
C ALA A 170 -7.84 -3.04 -18.29
N GLU A 171 -7.91 -3.36 -19.58
CA GLU A 171 -6.80 -3.25 -20.52
C GLU A 171 -6.17 -1.87 -20.34
N GLY A 172 -5.00 -1.84 -19.74
CA GLY A 172 -4.38 -0.59 -19.33
C GLY A 172 -3.02 -0.87 -18.74
N HIS A 173 -1.98 -0.38 -19.41
CA HIS A 173 -0.64 -0.31 -18.84
C HIS A 173 -0.73 0.42 -17.48
N PRO A 174 -0.07 -0.04 -16.40
CA PRO A 174 -0.14 0.59 -15.08
C PRO A 174 0.05 2.12 -15.12
N ASP A 175 0.97 2.60 -15.96
CA ASP A 175 1.17 4.03 -16.23
C ASP A 175 -0.09 4.79 -16.66
N ALA A 176 -0.98 4.18 -17.45
CA ALA A 176 -2.21 4.85 -17.89
C ALA A 176 -3.17 5.04 -16.71
N VAL A 177 -3.24 4.06 -15.80
CA VAL A 177 -4.04 4.14 -14.58
C VAL A 177 -3.46 5.17 -13.63
N ALA A 178 -2.14 5.14 -13.40
CA ALA A 178 -1.43 6.15 -12.60
C ALA A 178 -1.69 7.58 -13.10
N ARG A 179 -1.59 7.81 -14.43
CA ARG A 179 -1.93 9.12 -15.03
C ARG A 179 -3.39 9.50 -14.85
N GLY A 180 -4.30 8.53 -14.94
CA GLY A 180 -5.74 8.75 -14.71
C GLY A 180 -6.03 9.18 -13.29
N VAL A 181 -5.42 8.52 -12.29
CA VAL A 181 -5.52 8.89 -10.87
C VAL A 181 -4.93 10.29 -10.65
N LEU A 182 -3.71 10.54 -11.13
CA LEU A 182 -3.05 11.84 -11.00
C LEU A 182 -3.86 12.99 -11.62
N ALA A 183 -4.61 12.73 -12.70
CA ALA A 183 -5.45 13.73 -13.36
C ALA A 183 -6.67 14.15 -12.52
N VAL A 184 -7.13 13.31 -11.59
CA VAL A 184 -8.24 13.61 -10.67
C VAL A 184 -7.76 13.94 -9.26
N THR A 185 -6.49 13.66 -8.94
CA THR A 185 -5.85 14.09 -7.69
C THR A 185 -5.86 15.61 -7.59
N ALA A 186 -6.20 16.12 -6.41
CA ALA A 186 -6.42 17.54 -6.20
C ALA A 186 -5.15 18.35 -6.52
N PRO A 187 -5.17 19.27 -7.49
CA PRO A 187 -3.94 19.84 -8.01
C PRO A 187 -3.21 20.77 -7.03
N TRP A 188 -3.83 21.10 -5.90
CA TRP A 188 -3.16 21.87 -4.85
C TRP A 188 -1.98 21.12 -4.21
N TRP A 189 -1.94 19.78 -4.24
CA TRP A 189 -0.83 18.97 -3.73
C TRP A 189 0.55 19.37 -4.27
N TRP A 190 0.62 20.02 -5.43
CA TRP A 190 1.86 20.48 -6.05
C TRP A 190 1.75 21.90 -6.62
N ARG A 191 0.74 22.67 -6.22
CA ARG A 191 0.68 24.10 -6.55
C ARG A 191 1.42 24.86 -5.46
N GLY A 192 2.69 25.16 -5.71
CA GLY A 192 3.53 25.96 -4.79
C GLY A 192 4.85 25.31 -4.38
N ALA A 193 5.05 24.01 -4.66
CA ALA A 193 6.23 23.21 -4.32
C ALA A 193 7.09 22.79 -5.52
#